data_AF-A0A6A4Q2Y9-F1
#
_entry.id   AF-A0A6A4Q2Y9-F1
#
_cell.length_a   1.000
_cell.length_b   1.000
_cell.length_c   1.000
_cell.angle_alpha   90.00
_cell.angle_beta   90.00
_cell.angle_gamma   90.00
#
_symmetry.space_group_name_H-M   'P 1'
#
loop_
_entity.id
_entity.type
_entity.pdbx_description
1 polymer ?
#
loop_
_entity_poly.entity_id
_entity_poly.type
_entity_poly.pdbx_seq_one_letter_code
_entity_poly.pdbx_strand_id
1 'polypeptide(L)' 'MPTDENLMSRGCSMESKCILCNINAESSEHLFLACPFSTTIWQWLSGIFGIPLNMTSIENMLKACNLH' A
#
# COMPACT_ATOMS: atom_id res chain seq x y z
N MET A 1 -3.70 15.52 17.96
CA MET A 1 -3.32 15.44 16.54
C MET A 1 -4.59 15.65 15.75
N PRO A 2 -4.69 16.70 14.92
CA PRO A 2 -5.94 16.98 14.23
C PRO A 2 -6.03 16.06 13.01
N THR A 3 -6.94 15.11 13.07
CA THR A 3 -7.27 14.17 12.00
C THR A 3 -7.93 14.91 10.83
N ASP A 4 -7.72 14.38 9.63
CA ASP A 4 -8.26 14.82 8.32
C ASP A 4 -9.79 15.02 8.25
N GLU A 5 -10.53 14.64 9.29
CA GLU A 5 -11.99 14.77 9.38
C GLU A 5 -12.49 16.21 9.21
N ASN A 6 -11.68 17.22 9.57
CA ASN A 6 -12.06 18.63 9.40
C ASN A 6 -11.93 19.16 7.95
N LEU A 7 -11.17 18.49 7.07
CA LEU A 7 -10.94 18.97 5.70
C LEU A 7 -12.00 18.50 4.71
N MET A 8 -12.72 17.41 5.00
CA MET A 8 -13.78 16.88 4.13
C MET A 8 -15.05 17.78 4.08
N SER A 9 -15.24 18.69 5.04
CA SER A 9 -16.42 19.55 5.15
C SER A 9 -16.55 20.63 4.05
N ARG A 10 -15.54 20.85 3.19
CA ARG A 10 -15.52 21.99 2.25
C ARG A 10 -15.73 21.64 0.77
N GLY A 11 -16.13 20.40 0.46
CA GLY A 11 -16.53 20.04 -0.91
C GLY A 11 -15.40 20.02 -1.94
N CYS A 12 -14.14 20.07 -1.51
CA CYS A 12 -13.02 19.71 -2.37
C CYS A 12 -12.83 18.20 -2.29
N SER A 13 -13.52 17.46 -3.15
CA SER A 13 -13.11 16.10 -3.49
C SER A 13 -11.77 16.20 -4.21
N MET A 14 -10.69 16.38 -3.45
CA MET A 14 -9.37 16.04 -3.95
C MET A 14 -9.45 14.53 -4.16
N GLU A 15 -9.58 14.11 -5.41
CA GLU A 15 -9.27 12.74 -5.78
C GLU A 15 -7.83 12.53 -5.34
N SER A 16 -7.63 12.05 -4.11
CA SER A 16 -6.30 11.75 -3.56
C SER A 16 -5.76 10.64 -4.41
N LYS A 17 -5.12 10.96 -5.54
CA LYS A 17 -4.35 9.99 -6.29
C LYS A 17 -3.19 9.60 -5.41
N CYS A 18 -2.88 8.31 -5.40
CA CYS A 18 -1.74 7.77 -4.70
C CYS A 18 -0.49 8.58 -5.06
N ILE A 19 0.14 9.20 -4.08
CA ILE A 19 1.32 10.05 -4.32
C ILE A 19 2.50 9.28 -4.92
N LEU A 20 2.53 7.95 -4.74
CA LEU A 20 3.63 7.09 -5.16
C LEU A 20 3.55 6.66 -6.62
N CYS A 21 2.33 6.44 -7.15
CA CYS A 21 2.15 5.99 -8.53
C CYS A 21 1.39 6.98 -9.40
N ASN A 22 0.61 7.88 -8.80
CA ASN A 22 -0.27 8.84 -9.46
C ASN A 22 -1.28 8.22 -10.45
N ILE A 23 -1.56 6.91 -10.35
CA ILE A 23 -2.45 6.16 -11.24
C ILE A 23 -3.85 6.03 -10.64
N ASN A 24 -3.94 5.49 -9.43
CA ASN A 24 -5.22 5.18 -8.76
C ASN A 24 -5.42 6.07 -7.54
N ALA A 25 -6.66 6.09 -7.03
CA ALA A 25 -6.96 6.70 -5.74
C ALA A 25 -6.11 6.05 -4.63
N GLU A 26 -5.67 6.88 -3.71
CA GLU A 26 -4.92 6.54 -2.53
C GLU A 26 -5.87 5.87 -1.55
N SER A 27 -5.55 4.62 -1.24
CA SER A 27 -6.15 3.86 -0.17
C SER A 27 -5.06 3.01 0.46
N SER A 28 -5.25 2.54 1.69
CA SER A 28 -4.32 1.61 2.33
C SER A 28 -4.13 0.34 1.48
N GLU A 29 -5.23 -0.21 0.95
CA GLU A 29 -5.19 -1.36 0.06
C GLU A 29 -4.34 -1.07 -1.19
N HIS A 30 -4.55 0.08 -1.83
CA HIS A 30 -3.73 0.47 -2.97
C HIS A 30 -2.27 0.65 -2.56
N LEU A 31 -1.97 1.47 -1.55
CA LEU A 31 -0.61 1.78 -1.12
C LEU A 31 0.23 0.54 -0.81
N PHE A 32 -0.36 -0.47 -0.15
CA PHE A 32 0.40 -1.64 0.30
C PHE A 32 0.31 -2.85 -0.61
N LEU A 33 -0.81 -3.05 -1.33
CA LEU A 33 -1.10 -4.29 -2.05
C LEU A 33 -1.19 -4.14 -3.57
N ALA A 34 -1.57 -2.95 -4.07
CA ALA A 34 -1.82 -2.77 -5.51
C ALA A 34 -0.98 -1.66 -6.17
N CYS A 35 -0.25 -0.86 -5.39
CA CYS A 35 0.56 0.23 -5.89
C CYS A 35 1.79 -0.33 -6.61
N PRO A 36 2.03 0.01 -7.89
CA PRO A 36 3.19 -0.48 -8.62
C PRO A 36 4.52 -0.21 -7.90
N PHE A 37 4.63 0.95 -7.24
CA PHE A 37 5.78 1.28 -6.42
C PHE A 37 5.98 0.29 -5.27
N SER A 38 4.92 0.02 -4.51
CA SER A 38 4.97 -0.94 -3.40
C SER A 38 5.26 -2.36 -3.90
N THR A 39 4.68 -2.75 -5.04
CA THR A 39 4.95 -4.04 -5.70
C THR A 39 6.44 -4.22 -5.99
N THR A 40 7.11 -3.19 -6.48
CA THR A 40 8.57 -3.25 -6.72
C THR A 40 9.36 -3.45 -5.43
N ILE A 41 8.99 -2.76 -4.34
CA ILE A 41 9.63 -2.93 -3.03
C ILE A 41 9.44 -4.37 -2.51
N TRP A 42 8.23 -4.92 -2.62
CA TRP A 42 7.94 -6.28 -2.20
C TRP A 42 8.70 -7.32 -3.02
N GLN A 43 8.82 -7.14 -4.34
CA GLN A 43 9.63 -8.01 -5.19
C GLN A 43 11.12 -7.96 -4.81
N TRP A 44 11.64 -6.77 -4.51
CA TRP A 44 13.02 -6.61 -4.06
C TRP A 44 13.26 -7.31 -2.70
N LEU A 45 12.38 -7.10 -1.72
CA LEU A 45 12.43 -7.79 -0.42
C LEU A 45 12.32 -9.31 -0.57
N SER A 46 11.41 -9.78 -1.41
CA SER A 46 11.25 -11.21 -1.73
C SER A 46 12.55 -11.81 -2.26
N GLY A 47 13.27 -11.10 -3.14
CA GLY A 47 14.56 -11.53 -3.66
C GLY A 47 15.69 -11.54 -2.62
N ILE A 48 15.67 -10.60 -1.66
CA ILE A 48 16.66 -10.55 -0.57
C ILE A 48 16.52 -11.74 0.37
N PHE A 49 15.28 -12.03 0.81
CA PHE A 49 15.02 -13.07 1.80
C PHE A 49 14.75 -14.44 1.19
N GLY A 50 14.57 -14.53 -0.14
CA GLY A 50 14.15 -15.76 -0.80
C GLY A 50 12.73 -16.20 -0.44
N ILE A 51 11.90 -15.29 0.07
CA ILE A 51 10.54 -15.58 0.54
C ILE A 51 9.55 -15.17 -0.56
N PRO A 52 8.70 -16.08 -1.07
CA PRO A 52 7.65 -15.72 -2.02
C PRO A 52 6.57 -14.89 -1.29
N LEU A 53 6.51 -13.60 -1.62
CA LEU A 53 5.60 -12.65 -1.00
C LEU A 53 4.28 -12.54 -1.81
N ASN A 54 3.16 -12.85 -1.16
CA ASN A 54 1.82 -12.79 -1.76
C ASN A 54 1.10 -11.47 -1.39
N MET A 55 0.91 -10.59 -2.37
CA MET A 55 0.32 -9.25 -2.18
C MET A 55 -1.22 -9.22 -2.20
N THR A 56 -1.89 -10.36 -2.10
CA THR A 56 -3.38 -10.41 -2.11
C THR A 56 -3.97 -9.98 -0.77
N SER A 57 -3.21 -10.07 0.32
CA SER A 57 -3.61 -9.62 1.65
C SER A 57 -2.37 -9.39 2.53
N ILE A 58 -2.45 -8.40 3.41
CA ILE A 58 -1.41 -8.12 4.42
C ILE A 58 -1.18 -9.35 5.31
N GLU A 59 -2.23 -10.10 5.63
CA GLU A 59 -2.11 -11.30 6.46
C GLU A 59 -1.22 -12.36 5.82
N ASN A 60 -1.33 -12.54 4.50
CA ASN A 60 -0.48 -13.49 3.77
C ASN A 60 0.97 -13.03 3.75
N MET A 61 1.21 -11.72 3.65
CA MET A 61 2.56 -11.15 3.75
C MET A 61 3.18 -11.42 5.13
N LEU A 62 2.42 -11.20 6.20
CA LEU A 62 2.88 -11.45 7.57
C LEU A 62 3.13 -12.93 7.83
N LYS A 63 2.28 -13.82 7.31
CA LYS A 63 2.47 -15.27 7.40
C LYS A 63 3.77 -15.71 6.71
N ALA A 64 4.11 -15.14 5.57
CA ALA A 64 5.34 -15.44 4.86
C ALA A 64 6.60 -15.13 5.69
N CYS A 65 6.55 -14.08 6.52
CA CYS A 65 7.65 -13.74 7.44
C CYS A 65 7.77 -14.68 8.65
N ASN A 66 6.69 -15.36 9.05
CA ASN A 66 6.71 -16.30 10.19
C ASN A 66 7.19 -17.71 9.82
N LEU A 67 7.44 -17.97 8.53
CA LEU A 67 7.94 -19.23 8.01
C LEU A 67 9.48 -19.29 7.96
N HIS A 68 10.17 -18.23 8.40
CA HIS A 68 11.62 -18.10 8.45
C HIS A 68 12.12 -17.87 9.88
#